data_AF-L9WFW2-F1
#
_entry.id   AF-L9WFW2-F1
#
_cell.length_a   1.000
_cell.length_b   1.000
_cell.length_c   1.000
_cell.angle_alpha   90.00
_cell.angle_beta   90.00
_cell.angle_gamma   90.00
#
_symmetry.space_group_name_H-M   'P 1'
#
loop_
_entity.id
_entity.type
_entity.pdbx_description
1 polymer ?
#
loop_
_entity_poly.entity_id
_entity_poly.type
_entity_poly.pdbx_seq_one_letter_code
_entity_poly.pdbx_strand_id
1 'polypeptide(L)'
;MYETVLVPTDGSPVADNAGAYAIRLAERFDATLHVVHVAESTLIGGDDDGERAVDDLAERAAARTLEVTTSIRDLEGDVHRDILEYAETQEIDLIVMGTHGRSGLDRFLLGSVAQRTLQESPVPVATVHEETSLETDLERLLVPTDGSHSAATALEHAIDLATETGSRLHIVHVSDERPLEDGTETIDVSDPDETAEIGLEPVDDAIRRIRESELDAVDVSIPSGRVDQRILATASMHDADCIVMGTHGETGLRRYLLGSTTERIVRFAGVPVIGLSAPRTEPVTVEYLAYAAVDDRGWSLEDDDLFETADAADLEADMHGTFEVGRDEYLLDAAEAAGLEWPYHCRAGGCVNCVAVLKTGEIEMDVQRSLSDEEVDEKGFRLTCVGTPASDSIKLIYGAKHLDELRDRVV
;
A
#
# COMPACT_ATOMS: atom_id res chain seq x y z
N MET A 1 -17.86 9.28 -1.86
CA MET A 1 -16.62 8.48 -2.06
C MET A 1 -16.58 7.79 -3.43
N TYR A 2 -17.29 6.67 -3.65
CA TYR A 2 -17.25 5.95 -4.93
C TYR A 2 -18.39 6.41 -5.83
N GLU A 3 -18.09 6.88 -7.03
CA GLU A 3 -19.08 7.26 -8.05
C GLU A 3 -19.23 6.15 -9.10
N THR A 4 -18.21 5.32 -9.27
CA THR A 4 -18.17 4.21 -10.24
C THR A 4 -17.55 2.94 -9.65
N VAL A 5 -18.21 1.80 -9.88
CA VAL A 5 -17.77 0.48 -9.38
C VAL A 5 -17.64 -0.48 -10.56
N LEU A 6 -16.48 -1.10 -10.72
CA LEU A 6 -16.21 -2.11 -11.75
C LEU A 6 -16.30 -3.52 -11.19
N VAL A 7 -17.06 -4.39 -11.86
CA VAL A 7 -17.00 -5.84 -11.65
C VAL A 7 -16.57 -6.55 -12.95
N PRO A 8 -15.33 -7.08 -13.00
CA PRO A 8 -14.95 -8.03 -14.04
C PRO A 8 -15.58 -9.39 -13.75
N THR A 9 -16.13 -10.05 -14.77
CA THR A 9 -16.75 -11.37 -14.65
C THR A 9 -16.27 -12.34 -15.73
N ASP A 10 -16.10 -13.60 -15.35
CA ASP A 10 -15.89 -14.73 -16.25
C ASP A 10 -17.04 -15.76 -16.16
N GLY A 11 -18.14 -15.39 -15.48
CA GLY A 11 -19.29 -16.26 -15.23
C GLY A 11 -19.06 -17.36 -14.19
N SER A 12 -17.92 -17.36 -13.48
CA SER A 12 -17.70 -18.28 -12.36
C SER A 12 -18.61 -17.96 -11.16
N PRO A 13 -18.89 -18.94 -10.27
CA PRO A 13 -19.68 -18.68 -9.05
C PRO A 13 -19.08 -17.61 -8.13
N VAL A 14 -17.75 -17.50 -8.08
CA VAL A 14 -17.08 -16.49 -7.26
C VAL A 14 -17.15 -15.11 -7.91
N ALA A 15 -17.09 -15.03 -9.24
CA ALA A 15 -17.40 -13.79 -9.96
C ALA A 15 -18.86 -13.35 -9.75
N ASP A 16 -19.79 -14.30 -9.65
CA ASP A 16 -21.19 -14.01 -9.32
C ASP A 16 -21.35 -13.41 -7.90
N ASN A 17 -20.66 -13.97 -6.92
CA ASN A 17 -20.57 -13.40 -5.57
C ASN A 17 -19.99 -11.98 -5.58
N ALA A 18 -18.93 -11.76 -6.39
CA ALA A 18 -18.33 -10.43 -6.54
C ALA A 18 -19.32 -9.44 -7.14
N GLY A 19 -20.09 -9.84 -8.16
CA GLY A 19 -21.14 -9.01 -8.73
C GLY A 19 -22.28 -8.72 -7.76
N ALA A 20 -22.68 -9.70 -6.94
CA ALA A 20 -23.68 -9.47 -5.89
C ALA A 20 -23.19 -8.44 -4.84
N TYR A 21 -21.91 -8.46 -4.50
CA TYR A 21 -21.31 -7.48 -3.60
C TYR A 21 -21.14 -6.11 -4.27
N ALA A 22 -20.71 -6.07 -5.53
CA ALA A 22 -20.58 -4.84 -6.31
C ALA A 22 -21.90 -4.09 -6.44
N ILE A 23 -23.01 -4.80 -6.66
CA ILE A 23 -24.36 -4.22 -6.66
C ILE A 23 -24.68 -3.57 -5.31
N ARG A 24 -24.36 -4.23 -4.18
CA ARG A 24 -24.63 -3.66 -2.85
C ARG A 24 -23.81 -2.40 -2.61
N LEU A 25 -22.53 -2.40 -2.99
CA LEU A 25 -21.68 -1.22 -2.88
C LEU A 25 -22.20 -0.09 -3.76
N ALA A 26 -22.55 -0.40 -5.02
CA ALA A 26 -23.15 0.59 -5.91
C ALA A 26 -24.45 1.19 -5.33
N GLU A 27 -25.32 0.38 -4.71
CA GLU A 27 -26.51 0.87 -4.00
C GLU A 27 -26.15 1.74 -2.79
N ARG A 28 -25.13 1.35 -2.03
CA ARG A 28 -24.71 2.07 -0.81
C ARG A 28 -24.18 3.46 -1.12
N PHE A 29 -23.47 3.60 -2.24
CA PHE A 29 -22.80 4.84 -2.64
C PHE A 29 -23.51 5.59 -3.78
N ASP A 30 -24.66 5.10 -4.26
CA ASP A 30 -25.36 5.63 -5.45
C ASP A 30 -24.44 5.67 -6.69
N ALA A 31 -23.60 4.65 -6.84
CA ALA A 31 -22.56 4.58 -7.86
C ALA A 31 -23.06 3.90 -9.15
N THR A 32 -22.46 4.25 -10.28
CA THR A 32 -22.66 3.57 -11.55
C THR A 32 -21.91 2.24 -11.56
N LEU A 33 -22.60 1.14 -11.90
CA LEU A 33 -22.00 -0.19 -11.98
C LEU A 33 -21.49 -0.48 -13.40
N HIS A 34 -20.20 -0.71 -13.53
CA HIS A 34 -19.57 -1.18 -14.76
C HIS A 34 -19.38 -2.70 -14.68
N VAL A 35 -19.98 -3.44 -15.61
CA VAL A 35 -19.83 -4.90 -15.71
C VAL A 35 -19.03 -5.24 -16.95
N VAL A 36 -17.87 -5.86 -16.77
CA VAL A 36 -16.92 -6.12 -17.87
C VAL A 36 -16.60 -7.61 -17.98
N HIS A 37 -16.58 -8.10 -19.21
CA HIS A 37 -16.02 -9.41 -19.53
C HIS A 37 -14.88 -9.25 -20.54
N VAL A 38 -13.74 -9.88 -20.25
CA VAL A 38 -12.60 -9.97 -21.17
C VAL A 38 -12.62 -11.35 -21.81
N ALA A 39 -13.04 -11.41 -23.07
CA ALA A 39 -13.23 -12.65 -23.81
C ALA A 39 -11.89 -13.12 -24.42
N GLU A 40 -11.52 -14.36 -24.12
CA GLU A 40 -10.45 -15.04 -24.84
C GLU A 40 -11.00 -15.54 -26.18
N SER A 41 -10.61 -14.91 -27.29
CA SER A 41 -10.99 -15.38 -28.62
C SER A 41 -10.39 -16.78 -28.87
N THR A 42 -11.19 -17.83 -28.70
CA THR A 42 -10.82 -19.18 -29.13
C THR A 42 -11.43 -19.51 -30.48
N LEU A 43 -10.65 -20.17 -31.33
CA LEU A 43 -11.04 -20.54 -32.71
C LEU A 43 -12.22 -21.54 -32.78
N ILE A 44 -12.69 -22.07 -31.64
CA ILE A 44 -13.70 -23.13 -31.54
C ILE A 44 -14.58 -22.90 -30.31
N GLY A 45 -15.70 -22.18 -30.47
CA GLY A 45 -16.71 -21.93 -29.43
C GLY A 45 -16.54 -20.57 -28.75
N GLY A 46 -17.56 -19.73 -28.81
CA GLY A 46 -17.55 -18.41 -28.17
C GLY A 46 -17.55 -18.50 -26.64
N ASP A 47 -17.14 -17.42 -25.96
CA ASP A 47 -17.23 -17.30 -24.49
C ASP A 47 -18.65 -16.89 -24.06
N ASP A 48 -19.65 -17.65 -24.51
CA ASP A 48 -21.07 -17.35 -24.28
C ASP A 48 -21.42 -17.29 -22.79
N ASP A 49 -20.63 -17.96 -21.92
CA ASP A 49 -20.83 -17.95 -20.47
C ASP A 49 -20.48 -16.60 -19.84
N GLY A 50 -19.39 -15.97 -20.28
CA GLY A 50 -18.98 -14.65 -19.80
C GLY A 50 -19.92 -13.55 -20.27
N GLU A 51 -20.33 -13.58 -21.54
CA GLU A 51 -21.32 -12.64 -22.08
C GLU A 51 -22.67 -12.74 -21.34
N ARG A 52 -23.16 -13.96 -21.10
CA ARG A 52 -24.38 -14.18 -20.30
C ARG A 52 -24.24 -13.66 -18.88
N ALA A 53 -23.07 -13.83 -18.26
CA ALA A 53 -22.84 -13.32 -16.92
C ALA A 53 -22.89 -11.79 -16.85
N VAL A 54 -22.46 -11.09 -17.90
CA VAL A 54 -22.61 -9.63 -18.02
C VAL A 54 -24.08 -9.24 -18.05
N ASP A 55 -24.87 -9.88 -18.91
CA ASP A 55 -26.31 -9.63 -19.04
C ASP A 55 -27.04 -9.91 -17.71
N ASP A 56 -26.79 -11.06 -17.09
CA ASP A 56 -27.42 -11.47 -15.83
C ASP A 56 -27.09 -10.49 -14.67
N LEU A 57 -25.87 -9.97 -14.61
CA LEU A 57 -25.48 -8.95 -13.63
C LEU A 57 -26.16 -7.62 -13.91
N ALA A 58 -26.19 -7.20 -15.18
CA ALA A 58 -26.83 -5.96 -15.58
C ALA A 58 -28.34 -5.95 -15.30
N GLU A 59 -29.02 -7.07 -15.56
CA GLU A 59 -30.45 -7.23 -15.23
C GLU A 59 -30.70 -7.14 -13.72
N ARG A 60 -29.85 -7.80 -12.91
CA ARG A 60 -29.97 -7.75 -11.43
C ARG A 60 -29.73 -6.34 -10.90
N ALA A 61 -28.73 -5.63 -11.41
CA ALA A 61 -28.43 -4.26 -11.01
C ALA A 61 -29.54 -3.29 -11.44
N ALA A 62 -30.04 -3.41 -12.68
CA ALA A 62 -31.16 -2.61 -13.18
C ALA A 62 -32.46 -2.86 -12.39
N ALA A 63 -32.70 -4.09 -11.94
CA ALA A 63 -33.83 -4.41 -11.07
C ALA A 63 -33.76 -3.69 -9.70
N ARG A 64 -32.58 -3.19 -9.32
CA ARG A 64 -32.37 -2.35 -8.13
C ARG A 64 -32.26 -0.85 -8.45
N THR A 65 -32.56 -0.45 -9.69
CA THR A 65 -32.54 0.95 -10.15
C THR A 65 -31.14 1.56 -10.23
N LEU A 66 -30.08 0.74 -10.30
CA LEU A 66 -28.73 1.23 -10.54
C LEU A 66 -28.53 1.63 -12.01
N GLU A 67 -27.69 2.63 -12.24
CA GLU A 67 -27.12 2.87 -13.56
C GLU A 67 -26.08 1.79 -13.86
N VAL A 68 -26.14 1.21 -15.06
CA VAL A 68 -25.27 0.09 -15.45
C VAL A 68 -24.65 0.33 -16.82
N THR A 69 -23.34 0.20 -16.89
CA THR A 69 -22.56 0.17 -18.13
C THR A 69 -22.01 -1.24 -18.34
N THR A 70 -22.26 -1.83 -19.50
CA THR A 70 -21.74 -3.16 -19.85
C THR A 70 -20.68 -3.08 -20.94
N SER A 71 -19.64 -3.92 -20.86
CA SER A 71 -18.61 -4.01 -21.90
C SER A 71 -18.08 -5.43 -22.06
N ILE A 72 -17.95 -5.87 -23.31
CA ILE A 72 -17.24 -7.10 -23.68
C ILE A 72 -16.00 -6.67 -24.45
N ARG A 73 -14.82 -7.05 -23.95
CA ARG A 73 -13.52 -6.72 -24.56
C ARG A 73 -12.90 -7.98 -25.13
N ASP A 74 -12.32 -7.88 -26.32
CA ASP A 74 -11.40 -8.91 -26.82
C ASP A 74 -10.08 -8.81 -26.06
N LEU A 75 -9.52 -9.96 -25.64
CA LEU A 75 -8.25 -10.00 -24.91
C LEU A 75 -7.10 -9.41 -25.77
N GLU A 76 -6.52 -8.30 -25.32
CA GLU A 76 -5.34 -7.66 -25.92
C GLU A 76 -4.08 -7.88 -25.05
N GLY A 77 -3.85 -9.11 -24.61
CA GLY A 77 -2.66 -9.50 -23.86
C GLY A 77 -3.00 -10.36 -22.64
N ASP A 78 -3.07 -9.74 -21.46
CA ASP A 78 -3.41 -10.40 -20.21
C ASP A 78 -4.69 -9.79 -19.62
N VAL A 79 -5.61 -10.63 -19.12
CA VAL A 79 -6.93 -10.21 -18.59
C VAL A 79 -6.82 -9.09 -17.54
N HIS A 80 -5.88 -9.19 -16.59
CA HIS A 80 -5.70 -8.16 -15.56
C HIS A 80 -5.34 -6.78 -16.14
N ARG A 81 -4.58 -6.72 -17.24
CA ARG A 81 -4.21 -5.44 -17.88
C ARG A 81 -5.40 -4.80 -18.55
N ASP A 82 -6.22 -5.58 -19.25
CA ASP A 82 -7.44 -5.07 -19.88
C ASP A 82 -8.43 -4.54 -18.83
N ILE A 83 -8.50 -5.19 -17.66
CA ILE A 83 -9.29 -4.71 -16.52
C ILE A 83 -8.76 -3.38 -16.01
N LEU A 84 -7.44 -3.25 -15.79
CA LEU A 84 -6.83 -2.03 -15.28
C LEU A 84 -6.89 -0.87 -16.28
N GLU A 85 -6.68 -1.14 -17.56
CA GLU A 85 -6.82 -0.16 -18.63
C GLU A 85 -8.26 0.33 -18.74
N TYR A 86 -9.25 -0.57 -18.62
CA TYR A 86 -10.65 -0.17 -18.55
C TYR A 86 -10.92 0.69 -17.32
N ALA A 87 -10.38 0.30 -16.16
CA ALA A 87 -10.54 1.04 -14.91
C ALA A 87 -9.99 2.47 -15.04
N GLU A 88 -8.80 2.64 -15.60
CA GLU A 88 -8.20 3.95 -15.86
C GLU A 88 -9.00 4.76 -16.89
N THR A 89 -9.38 4.15 -18.01
CA THR A 89 -10.09 4.83 -19.11
C THR A 89 -11.50 5.28 -18.73
N GLN A 90 -12.14 4.57 -17.80
CA GLN A 90 -13.49 4.88 -17.32
C GLN A 90 -13.49 5.56 -15.95
N GLU A 91 -12.32 5.94 -15.44
CA GLU A 91 -12.16 6.64 -14.16
C GLU A 91 -12.86 5.89 -13.01
N ILE A 92 -12.66 4.57 -12.98
CA ILE A 92 -13.26 3.66 -11.99
C ILE A 92 -12.71 3.93 -10.59
N ASP A 93 -13.58 4.09 -9.59
CA ASP A 93 -13.15 4.35 -8.20
C ASP A 93 -12.88 3.07 -7.39
N LEU A 94 -13.52 1.95 -7.76
CA LEU A 94 -13.41 0.68 -7.05
C LEU A 94 -13.55 -0.52 -8.00
N ILE A 95 -12.66 -1.50 -7.89
CA ILE A 95 -12.79 -2.79 -8.55
C ILE A 95 -13.30 -3.84 -7.55
N VAL A 96 -14.34 -4.58 -7.89
CA VAL A 96 -14.88 -5.68 -7.07
C VAL A 96 -14.75 -6.98 -7.85
N MET A 97 -13.97 -7.93 -7.33
CA MET A 97 -13.72 -9.17 -8.06
C MET A 97 -13.63 -10.42 -7.18
N GLY A 98 -13.87 -11.57 -7.80
CA GLY A 98 -13.66 -12.86 -7.17
C GLY A 98 -12.17 -13.15 -6.97
N THR A 99 -11.81 -13.85 -5.90
CA THR A 99 -10.42 -14.27 -5.67
C THR A 99 -9.92 -15.29 -6.67
N HIS A 100 -10.80 -15.98 -7.39
CA HIS A 100 -10.45 -16.92 -8.45
C HIS A 100 -11.58 -17.02 -9.48
N GLY A 101 -11.22 -17.51 -10.67
CA GLY A 101 -12.15 -17.72 -11.78
C GLY A 101 -12.27 -19.19 -12.19
N ARG A 102 -12.78 -19.43 -13.39
CA ARG A 102 -13.08 -20.77 -13.94
C ARG A 102 -11.90 -21.74 -13.97
N SER A 103 -10.67 -21.25 -14.10
CA SER A 103 -9.46 -22.08 -14.22
C SER A 103 -8.84 -22.50 -12.88
N GLY A 104 -9.35 -22.00 -11.75
CA GLY A 104 -8.83 -22.31 -10.41
C GLY A 104 -9.14 -23.76 -9.99
N LEU A 105 -8.11 -24.60 -9.88
CA LEU A 105 -8.26 -26.01 -9.47
C LEU A 105 -8.39 -26.19 -7.95
N ASP A 106 -8.24 -25.14 -7.15
CA ASP A 106 -8.34 -25.17 -5.69
C ASP A 106 -9.04 -23.90 -5.18
N ARG A 107 -10.09 -24.09 -4.37
CA ARG A 107 -10.93 -23.03 -3.80
C ARG A 107 -10.16 -22.11 -2.83
N PHE A 108 -9.00 -22.57 -2.37
CA PHE A 108 -8.15 -21.86 -1.43
C PHE A 108 -6.96 -21.14 -2.08
N LEU A 109 -6.83 -21.20 -3.41
CA LEU A 109 -5.77 -20.48 -4.14
C LEU A 109 -6.29 -19.14 -4.67
N LEU A 110 -5.44 -18.12 -4.55
CA LEU A 110 -5.69 -16.82 -5.17
C LEU A 110 -5.35 -16.94 -6.66
N GLY A 111 -6.31 -16.62 -7.51
CA GLY A 111 -6.17 -16.64 -8.97
C GLY A 111 -5.19 -15.57 -9.45
N SER A 112 -4.52 -15.85 -10.58
CA SER A 112 -3.50 -14.96 -11.14
C SER A 112 -4.03 -13.58 -11.53
N VAL A 113 -5.26 -13.51 -12.04
CA VAL A 113 -5.92 -12.24 -12.40
C VAL A 113 -6.15 -11.41 -11.13
N ALA A 114 -6.83 -11.97 -10.13
CA ALA A 114 -7.08 -11.28 -8.85
C ALA A 114 -5.80 -10.83 -8.15
N GLN A 115 -4.78 -11.68 -8.11
CA GLN A 115 -3.50 -11.34 -7.50
C GLN A 115 -2.82 -10.16 -8.21
N ARG A 116 -2.77 -10.17 -9.54
CA ARG A 116 -2.13 -9.09 -10.31
C ARG A 116 -2.96 -7.81 -10.27
N THR A 117 -4.29 -7.89 -10.31
CA THR A 117 -5.16 -6.72 -10.15
C THR A 117 -4.97 -6.08 -8.77
N LEU A 118 -5.02 -6.86 -7.68
CA LEU A 118 -4.73 -6.34 -6.32
C LEU A 118 -3.37 -5.65 -6.22
N GLN A 119 -2.38 -6.15 -6.96
CA GLN A 119 -1.01 -5.68 -6.90
C GLN A 119 -0.72 -4.45 -7.75
N GLU A 120 -1.36 -4.33 -8.91
CA GLU A 120 -1.05 -3.30 -9.91
C GLU A 120 -2.13 -2.23 -10.01
N SER A 121 -3.29 -2.44 -9.40
CA SER A 121 -4.40 -1.50 -9.48
C SER A 121 -4.04 -0.15 -8.85
N PRO A 122 -4.29 0.97 -9.58
CA PRO A 122 -4.15 2.31 -9.03
C PRO A 122 -5.31 2.68 -8.10
N VAL A 123 -6.39 1.90 -8.11
CA VAL A 123 -7.60 2.11 -7.30
C VAL A 123 -7.86 0.92 -6.38
N PRO A 124 -8.62 1.09 -5.29
CA PRO A 124 -8.95 0.01 -4.36
C PRO A 124 -9.54 -1.23 -5.08
N VAL A 125 -9.19 -2.42 -4.57
CA VAL A 125 -9.72 -3.69 -5.08
C VAL A 125 -10.38 -4.47 -3.96
N ALA A 126 -11.70 -4.55 -3.98
CA ALA A 126 -12.47 -5.40 -3.11
C ALA A 126 -12.48 -6.84 -3.65
N THR A 127 -12.13 -7.79 -2.77
CA THR A 127 -12.11 -9.21 -3.10
C THR A 127 -13.08 -10.01 -2.27
N VAL A 128 -13.72 -10.99 -2.92
CA VAL A 128 -14.62 -11.96 -2.28
C VAL A 128 -14.30 -13.38 -2.74
N HIS A 129 -14.57 -14.37 -1.91
CA HIS A 129 -14.43 -15.79 -2.22
C HIS A 129 -15.73 -16.56 -1.90
N GLU A 130 -15.70 -17.89 -2.04
CA GLU A 130 -16.90 -18.74 -1.90
C GLU A 130 -17.57 -18.64 -0.53
N GLU A 131 -16.79 -18.48 0.55
CA GLU A 131 -17.30 -18.47 1.93
C GLU A 131 -17.42 -17.05 2.49
N THR A 132 -17.21 -16.02 1.67
CA THR A 132 -17.36 -14.62 2.09
C THR A 132 -18.83 -14.33 2.39
N SER A 133 -19.10 -13.83 3.61
CA SER A 133 -20.40 -13.28 3.94
C SER A 133 -20.63 -11.98 3.16
N LEU A 134 -21.67 -11.97 2.34
CA LEU A 134 -22.05 -10.81 1.53
C LEU A 134 -23.16 -9.96 2.18
N GLU A 135 -23.60 -10.33 3.39
CA GLU A 135 -24.52 -9.54 4.21
C GLU A 135 -23.71 -8.55 5.05
N THR A 136 -23.10 -7.58 4.38
CA THR A 136 -22.33 -6.48 4.98
C THR A 136 -22.90 -5.14 4.52
N ASP A 137 -23.01 -4.21 5.46
CA ASP A 137 -23.46 -2.82 5.21
C ASP A 137 -22.31 -1.82 5.45
N LEU A 138 -21.07 -2.34 5.51
CA LEU A 138 -19.86 -1.62 5.93
C LEU A 138 -20.06 -0.97 7.30
N GLU A 139 -20.57 -1.69 8.30
CA GLU A 139 -20.79 -1.13 9.64
C GLU A 139 -19.53 -1.12 10.50
N ARG A 140 -18.63 -2.10 10.31
CA ARG A 140 -17.46 -2.34 11.16
C ARG A 140 -16.26 -2.67 10.30
N LEU A 141 -15.40 -1.68 10.11
CA LEU A 141 -14.19 -1.80 9.30
C LEU A 141 -13.02 -2.23 10.20
N LEU A 142 -12.31 -3.29 9.81
CA LEU A 142 -11.04 -3.66 10.43
C LEU A 142 -9.88 -3.20 9.54
N VAL A 143 -8.92 -2.48 10.13
CA VAL A 143 -7.70 -2.01 9.46
C VAL A 143 -6.48 -2.55 10.19
N PRO A 144 -5.78 -3.54 9.62
CA PRO A 144 -4.47 -3.92 10.12
C PRO A 144 -3.43 -2.85 9.76
N THR A 145 -2.59 -2.48 10.72
CA THR A 145 -1.45 -1.58 10.49
C THR A 145 -0.15 -2.19 10.99
N ASP A 146 0.90 -2.08 10.19
CA ASP A 146 2.29 -2.37 10.55
C ASP A 146 3.19 -1.13 10.49
N GLY A 147 2.62 0.04 10.19
CA GLY A 147 3.34 1.32 10.05
C GLY A 147 3.79 1.60 8.61
N SER A 148 3.66 0.63 7.70
CA SER A 148 4.10 0.80 6.31
C SER A 148 3.25 1.79 5.53
N HIS A 149 3.81 2.34 4.45
CA HIS A 149 3.09 3.23 3.54
C HIS A 149 1.81 2.61 2.97
N SER A 150 1.85 1.33 2.60
CA SER A 150 0.65 0.66 2.08
C SER A 150 -0.43 0.50 3.16
N ALA A 151 -0.03 0.32 4.43
CA ALA A 151 -0.97 0.33 5.55
C ALA A 151 -1.51 1.74 5.82
N ALA A 152 -0.69 2.78 5.69
CA ALA A 152 -1.12 4.17 5.80
C ALA A 152 -2.16 4.55 4.74
N THR A 153 -1.92 4.23 3.45
CA THR A 153 -2.90 4.45 2.37
C THR A 153 -4.21 3.70 2.64
N ALA A 154 -4.12 2.46 3.14
CA ALA A 154 -5.31 1.69 3.48
C ALA A 154 -6.08 2.28 4.67
N LEU A 155 -5.38 2.84 5.65
CA LEU A 155 -5.99 3.54 6.77
C LEU A 155 -6.70 4.83 6.32
N GLU A 156 -6.06 5.66 5.51
CA GLU A 156 -6.67 6.88 4.97
C GLU A 156 -7.96 6.57 4.23
N HIS A 157 -7.92 5.57 3.36
CA HIS A 157 -9.11 5.11 2.65
C HIS A 157 -10.20 4.57 3.59
N ALA A 158 -9.81 3.86 4.65
CA ALA A 158 -10.75 3.34 5.64
C ALA A 158 -11.38 4.46 6.50
N ILE A 159 -10.64 5.54 6.77
CA ILE A 159 -11.14 6.73 7.45
C ILE A 159 -12.19 7.42 6.59
N ASP A 160 -11.90 7.64 5.32
CA ASP A 160 -12.87 8.24 4.39
C ASP A 160 -14.12 7.35 4.26
N LEU A 161 -13.91 6.04 4.21
CA LEU A 161 -15.00 5.07 4.09
C LEU A 161 -15.87 5.13 5.34
N ALA A 162 -15.27 5.07 6.52
CA ALA A 162 -15.96 5.16 7.80
C ALA A 162 -16.71 6.48 7.96
N THR A 163 -16.13 7.60 7.52
CA THR A 163 -16.78 8.92 7.56
C THR A 163 -18.02 8.96 6.67
N GLU A 164 -17.93 8.46 5.44
CA GLU A 164 -19.05 8.43 4.49
C GLU A 164 -20.16 7.47 4.93
N THR A 165 -19.81 6.29 5.44
CA THR A 165 -20.79 5.25 5.81
C THR A 165 -21.24 5.28 7.27
N GLY A 166 -20.59 6.09 8.12
CA GLY A 166 -20.81 6.11 9.57
C GLY A 166 -20.32 4.83 10.27
N SER A 167 -19.31 4.18 9.71
CA SER A 167 -18.80 2.90 10.21
C SER A 167 -17.97 3.07 11.47
N ARG A 168 -17.94 2.03 12.30
CA ARG A 168 -16.95 1.94 13.38
C ARG A 168 -15.63 1.43 12.80
N LEU A 169 -14.56 2.17 13.05
CA LEU A 169 -13.20 1.81 12.65
C LEU A 169 -12.50 1.04 13.77
N HIS A 170 -11.90 -0.10 13.45
CA HIS A 170 -11.10 -0.91 14.38
C HIS A 170 -9.68 -1.08 13.82
N ILE A 171 -8.68 -0.58 14.54
CA ILE A 171 -7.27 -0.75 14.20
C ILE A 171 -6.74 -2.00 14.90
N VAL A 172 -6.02 -2.84 14.14
CA VAL A 172 -5.31 -3.99 14.71
C VAL A 172 -3.83 -3.93 14.37
N HIS A 173 -2.98 -4.04 15.38
CA HIS A 173 -1.53 -4.15 15.20
C HIS A 173 -1.03 -5.41 15.90
N VAL A 174 -0.32 -6.28 15.19
CA VAL A 174 0.15 -7.54 15.79
C VAL A 174 1.59 -7.36 16.26
N SER A 175 1.81 -7.34 17.58
CA SER A 175 3.14 -7.17 18.18
C SER A 175 3.33 -8.05 19.40
N ASP A 176 4.55 -8.58 19.55
CA ASP A 176 4.97 -9.32 20.74
C ASP A 176 5.59 -8.40 21.82
N GLU A 177 5.83 -7.12 21.51
CA GLU A 177 6.56 -6.20 22.39
C GLU A 177 5.71 -5.71 23.56
N ARG A 178 4.43 -5.44 23.31
CA ARG A 178 3.43 -4.98 24.29
C ARG A 178 2.04 -5.44 23.86
N PRO A 179 1.62 -6.67 24.20
CA PRO A 179 0.21 -6.98 24.09
C PRO A 179 -0.55 -6.11 25.11
N LEU A 180 -1.47 -5.26 24.63
CA LEU A 180 -2.63 -4.88 25.45
C LEU A 180 -3.29 -6.20 25.87
N GLU A 181 -3.82 -6.34 27.10
CA GLU A 181 -4.31 -7.63 27.65
C GLU A 181 -5.35 -8.35 26.76
N ASP A 182 -4.96 -9.01 25.65
CA ASP A 182 -5.83 -9.53 24.56
C ASP A 182 -7.11 -8.69 24.34
N GLY A 183 -7.01 -7.38 24.56
CA GLY A 183 -8.13 -6.53 24.89
C GLY A 183 -8.24 -5.39 23.89
N THR A 184 -9.45 -4.89 23.75
CA THR A 184 -9.76 -3.76 22.87
C THR A 184 -9.90 -2.50 23.70
N GLU A 185 -9.20 -1.46 23.28
CA GLU A 185 -9.30 -0.12 23.85
C GLU A 185 -10.06 0.76 22.87
N THR A 186 -11.11 1.44 23.32
CA THR A 186 -11.80 2.46 22.52
C THR A 186 -11.20 3.81 22.87
N ILE A 187 -10.65 4.48 21.86
CA ILE A 187 -10.01 5.79 21.97
C ILE A 187 -10.96 6.84 21.46
N ASP A 188 -11.23 7.87 22.27
CA ASP A 188 -11.91 9.07 21.81
C ASP A 188 -10.89 9.92 21.03
N VAL A 189 -11.13 10.04 19.73
CA VAL A 189 -10.25 10.80 18.83
C VAL A 189 -10.75 12.22 18.62
N SER A 190 -11.94 12.54 19.14
CA SER A 190 -12.50 13.90 19.11
C SER A 190 -11.96 14.80 20.24
N ASP A 191 -11.43 14.22 21.32
CA ASP A 191 -10.84 14.96 22.44
C ASP A 191 -9.36 15.30 22.18
N PRO A 192 -9.02 16.59 21.93
CA PRO A 192 -7.64 17.01 21.68
C PRO A 192 -6.75 16.93 22.93
N ASP A 193 -7.33 16.87 24.14
CA ASP A 193 -6.58 16.77 25.39
C ASP A 193 -6.26 15.31 25.77
N GLU A 194 -6.90 14.32 25.12
CA GLU A 194 -6.59 12.91 25.34
C GLU A 194 -5.24 12.57 24.73
N THR A 195 -4.25 12.27 25.58
CA THR A 195 -2.91 11.85 25.13
C THR A 195 -2.88 10.33 25.03
N ALA A 196 -3.63 9.76 24.08
CA ALA A 196 -3.63 8.32 23.82
C ALA A 196 -2.36 7.94 23.02
N GLU A 197 -1.19 8.05 23.65
CA GLU A 197 0.02 7.40 23.16
C GLU A 197 0.06 5.97 23.72
N ILE A 198 -0.20 5.00 22.85
CA ILE A 198 -0.05 3.58 23.13
C ILE A 198 1.45 3.23 23.21
N GLY A 199 2.29 4.06 22.58
CA GLY A 199 3.73 3.96 22.56
C GLY A 199 4.23 2.93 21.56
N LEU A 200 3.41 2.57 20.57
CA LEU A 200 3.76 1.75 19.43
C LEU A 200 3.61 2.62 18.20
N GLU A 201 4.72 2.92 17.54
CA GLU A 201 4.80 3.90 16.46
C GLU A 201 3.76 3.66 15.34
N PRO A 202 3.52 2.42 14.84
CA PRO A 202 2.46 2.14 13.86
C PRO A 202 1.05 2.53 14.31
N VAL A 203 0.78 2.39 15.60
CA VAL A 203 -0.55 2.62 16.18
C VAL A 203 -0.72 4.10 16.53
N ASP A 204 0.31 4.72 17.12
CA ASP A 204 0.30 6.14 17.44
C ASP A 204 0.20 7.00 16.16
N ASP A 205 0.85 6.55 15.07
CA ASP A 205 0.73 7.14 13.74
C ASP A 205 -0.68 7.03 13.17
N ALA A 206 -1.30 5.84 13.29
CA ALA A 206 -2.67 5.63 12.87
C ALA A 206 -3.66 6.53 13.64
N ILE A 207 -3.52 6.60 14.97
CA ILE A 207 -4.37 7.44 15.82
C ILE A 207 -4.24 8.92 15.43
N ARG A 208 -3.02 9.39 15.16
CA ARG A 208 -2.80 10.78 14.75
C ARG A 208 -3.53 11.11 13.45
N ARG A 209 -3.43 10.26 12.42
CA ARG A 209 -4.17 10.46 11.15
C ARG A 209 -5.68 10.46 11.38
N ILE A 210 -6.18 9.56 12.22
CA ILE A 210 -7.62 9.49 12.54
C ILE A 210 -8.11 10.77 13.26
N ARG A 211 -7.31 11.37 14.14
CA ARG A 211 -7.66 12.63 14.81
C ARG A 211 -7.82 13.82 13.87
N GLU A 212 -7.24 13.74 12.69
CA GLU A 212 -7.38 14.77 11.64
C GLU A 212 -8.68 14.59 10.83
N SER A 213 -9.44 13.52 11.09
CA SER A 213 -10.71 13.19 10.43
C SER A 213 -11.96 13.64 11.22
N GLU A 214 -13.14 13.35 10.68
CA GLU A 214 -14.44 13.61 11.32
C GLU A 214 -14.93 12.47 12.22
N LEU A 215 -14.10 11.44 12.45
CA LEU A 215 -14.46 10.31 13.31
C LEU A 215 -14.42 10.70 14.79
N ASP A 216 -15.41 10.21 15.56
CA ASP A 216 -15.49 10.48 17.00
C ASP A 216 -14.61 9.51 17.82
N ALA A 217 -14.56 8.24 17.43
CA ALA A 217 -13.89 7.19 18.19
C ALA A 217 -13.34 6.07 17.30
N VAL A 218 -12.29 5.41 17.79
CA VAL A 218 -11.67 4.24 17.14
C VAL A 218 -11.42 3.13 18.15
N ASP A 219 -11.69 1.88 17.77
CA ASP A 219 -11.32 0.72 18.57
C ASP A 219 -9.90 0.26 18.20
N VAL A 220 -9.07 -0.11 19.16
CA VAL A 220 -7.69 -0.55 18.94
C VAL A 220 -7.43 -1.87 19.66
N SER A 221 -6.84 -2.84 18.96
CA SER A 221 -6.39 -4.12 19.53
C SER A 221 -4.95 -4.44 19.15
N ILE A 222 -4.16 -4.91 20.12
CA ILE A 222 -2.75 -5.26 19.93
C ILE A 222 -2.47 -6.71 20.33
N PRO A 223 -2.95 -7.70 19.55
CA PRO A 223 -2.73 -9.10 19.87
C PRO A 223 -1.29 -9.54 19.55
N SER A 224 -0.83 -10.60 20.22
CA SER A 224 0.49 -11.21 19.98
C SER A 224 0.40 -12.50 19.15
N GLY A 225 1.45 -12.85 18.41
CA GLY A 225 1.57 -14.09 17.64
C GLY A 225 1.48 -13.93 16.12
N ARG A 226 0.94 -14.95 15.43
CA ARG A 226 0.94 -14.99 13.96
C ARG A 226 0.00 -13.95 13.36
N VAL A 227 0.58 -12.99 12.63
CA VAL A 227 -0.11 -11.81 12.06
C VAL A 227 -1.42 -12.16 11.36
N ASP A 228 -1.36 -13.06 10.37
CA ASP A 228 -2.53 -13.46 9.57
C ASP A 228 -3.66 -14.04 10.44
N GLN A 229 -3.31 -14.89 11.41
CA GLN A 229 -4.29 -15.52 12.29
C GLN A 229 -4.92 -14.53 13.26
N ARG A 230 -4.13 -13.57 13.75
CA ARG A 230 -4.62 -12.56 14.67
C ARG A 230 -5.52 -11.55 14.00
N ILE A 231 -5.20 -11.10 12.79
CA ILE A 231 -6.09 -10.23 12.01
C ILE A 231 -7.44 -10.92 11.76
N LEU A 232 -7.43 -12.18 11.30
CA LEU A 232 -8.67 -12.93 11.05
C LEU A 232 -9.46 -13.18 12.35
N ALA A 233 -8.77 -13.49 13.45
CA ALA A 233 -9.42 -13.67 14.75
C ALA A 233 -10.05 -12.36 15.24
N THR A 234 -9.34 -11.22 15.13
CA THR A 234 -9.88 -9.90 15.49
C THR A 234 -11.08 -9.55 14.63
N ALA A 235 -11.02 -9.77 13.31
CA ALA A 235 -12.17 -9.56 12.42
C ALA A 235 -13.41 -10.33 12.91
N SER A 236 -13.23 -11.60 13.26
CA SER A 236 -14.32 -12.44 13.76
C SER A 236 -14.78 -12.06 15.17
N MET A 237 -13.89 -11.63 16.07
CA MET A 237 -14.24 -11.28 17.45
C MET A 237 -15.01 -9.97 17.55
N HIS A 238 -14.77 -9.05 16.60
CA HIS A 238 -15.39 -7.73 16.57
C HIS A 238 -16.48 -7.59 15.52
N ASP A 239 -16.93 -8.71 14.95
CA ASP A 239 -17.96 -8.75 13.91
C ASP A 239 -17.65 -7.76 12.76
N ALA A 240 -16.37 -7.64 12.41
CA ALA A 240 -15.94 -6.82 11.29
C ALA A 240 -16.58 -7.38 10.02
N ASP A 241 -17.17 -6.51 9.22
CA ASP A 241 -17.88 -6.88 8.00
C ASP A 241 -17.12 -6.48 6.73
N CYS A 242 -15.98 -5.80 6.89
CA CYS A 242 -14.99 -5.56 5.85
C CYS A 242 -13.59 -5.41 6.47
N ILE A 243 -12.56 -5.92 5.78
CA ILE A 243 -11.15 -5.65 6.10
C ILE A 243 -10.60 -4.70 5.04
N VAL A 244 -10.05 -3.56 5.46
CA VAL A 244 -9.36 -2.61 4.56
C VAL A 244 -7.88 -2.68 4.87
N MET A 245 -7.05 -3.07 3.91
CA MET A 245 -5.62 -3.30 4.17
C MET A 245 -4.70 -2.98 3.00
N GLY A 246 -3.44 -2.72 3.33
CA GLY A 246 -2.37 -2.60 2.35
C GLY A 246 -2.10 -3.92 1.63
N THR A 247 -1.64 -3.82 0.38
CA THR A 247 -1.24 -4.97 -0.44
C THR A 247 0.19 -5.44 -0.16
N HIS A 248 0.96 -4.61 0.54
CA HIS A 248 2.34 -4.87 0.96
C HIS A 248 2.52 -4.39 2.41
N GLY A 249 3.63 -4.79 3.04
CA GLY A 249 3.98 -4.36 4.40
C GLY A 249 5.48 -4.07 4.53
N GLU A 250 5.93 -3.78 5.75
CA GLU A 250 7.30 -3.33 6.11
C GLU A 250 8.44 -4.19 5.54
N THR A 251 8.20 -5.49 5.31
CA THR A 251 9.24 -6.48 4.97
C THR A 251 9.21 -6.96 3.51
N GLY A 252 8.41 -6.31 2.65
CA GLY A 252 8.15 -6.73 1.28
C GLY A 252 9.36 -6.60 0.35
N LEU A 253 10.16 -7.68 0.22
CA LEU A 253 11.39 -7.75 -0.59
C LEU A 253 11.26 -7.55 -2.11
N ARG A 254 10.08 -7.21 -2.64
CA ARG A 254 9.87 -6.78 -4.04
C ARG A 254 8.62 -5.91 -4.10
N ARG A 255 8.74 -4.68 -4.62
CA ARG A 255 7.61 -3.79 -4.97
C ARG A 255 6.57 -4.40 -5.95
N TYR A 256 6.86 -5.59 -6.45
CA TYR A 256 6.09 -6.33 -7.46
C TYR A 256 5.57 -7.69 -6.94
N LEU A 257 5.47 -7.93 -5.63
CA LEU A 257 4.83 -9.15 -5.09
C LEU A 257 3.86 -8.84 -3.95
N LEU A 258 2.60 -9.26 -4.10
CA LEU A 258 1.58 -9.20 -3.03
C LEU A 258 2.15 -9.78 -1.72
N GLY A 259 2.01 -9.04 -0.63
CA GLY A 259 2.52 -9.43 0.67
C GLY A 259 1.94 -10.77 1.14
N SER A 260 2.75 -11.61 1.79
CA SER A 260 2.32 -12.95 2.23
C SER A 260 1.18 -12.89 3.27
N THR A 261 1.12 -11.83 4.06
CA THR A 261 0.00 -11.59 4.98
C THR A 261 -1.26 -11.28 4.20
N THR A 262 -1.22 -10.30 3.29
CA THR A 262 -2.36 -9.93 2.43
C THR A 262 -2.88 -11.12 1.63
N GLU A 263 -2.00 -11.91 0.99
CA GLU A 263 -2.37 -13.11 0.25
C GLU A 263 -3.17 -14.09 1.13
N ARG A 264 -2.76 -14.28 2.39
CA ARG A 264 -3.47 -15.16 3.34
C ARG A 264 -4.78 -14.55 3.82
N ILE A 265 -4.84 -13.25 4.09
CA ILE A 265 -6.08 -12.58 4.49
C ILE A 265 -7.12 -12.65 3.36
N VAL A 266 -6.76 -12.27 2.13
CA VAL A 266 -7.65 -12.35 0.95
C VAL A 266 -8.18 -13.76 0.73
N ARG A 267 -7.39 -14.80 1.03
CA ARG A 267 -7.79 -16.20 0.88
C ARG A 267 -8.74 -16.71 1.96
N PHE A 268 -8.62 -16.22 3.18
CA PHE A 268 -9.25 -16.85 4.36
C PHE A 268 -10.22 -15.94 5.13
N ALA A 269 -10.29 -14.65 4.82
CA ALA A 269 -11.20 -13.72 5.47
C ALA A 269 -12.65 -14.10 5.19
N GLY A 270 -13.47 -14.33 6.23
CA GLY A 270 -14.89 -14.60 6.07
C GLY A 270 -15.72 -13.41 5.57
N VAL A 271 -15.08 -12.28 5.29
CA VAL A 271 -15.68 -11.00 4.88
C VAL A 271 -14.87 -10.39 3.73
N PRO A 272 -15.46 -9.46 2.95
CA PRO A 272 -14.74 -8.81 1.87
C PRO A 272 -13.44 -8.14 2.34
N VAL A 273 -12.43 -8.17 1.48
CA VAL A 273 -11.14 -7.51 1.73
C VAL A 273 -10.93 -6.45 0.66
N ILE A 274 -10.87 -5.18 1.07
CA ILE A 274 -10.47 -4.05 0.21
C ILE A 274 -8.95 -3.91 0.32
N GLY A 275 -8.25 -4.32 -0.73
CA GLY A 275 -6.82 -4.16 -0.86
C GLY A 275 -6.46 -2.85 -1.54
N LEU A 276 -5.54 -2.10 -0.95
CA LEU A 276 -4.97 -0.90 -1.55
C LEU A 276 -3.49 -1.10 -1.86
N SER A 277 -3.12 -0.83 -3.10
CA SER A 277 -1.74 -0.51 -3.42
C SER A 277 -1.53 0.97 -3.11
N ALA A 278 -0.43 1.32 -2.45
CA ALA A 278 -0.02 2.72 -2.44
C ALA A 278 0.06 3.19 -3.91
N PRO A 279 -0.50 4.37 -4.25
CA PRO A 279 -0.44 4.88 -5.60
C PRO A 279 1.03 4.90 -6.04
N ARG A 280 1.28 4.34 -7.22
CA ARG A 280 2.61 4.41 -7.84
C ARG A 280 2.83 5.85 -8.26
N THR A 281 3.28 6.71 -7.36
CA THR A 281 3.97 7.92 -7.78
C THR A 281 5.13 7.47 -8.66
N GLU A 282 5.32 8.16 -9.81
CA GLU A 282 6.45 7.86 -10.68
C GLU A 282 7.71 7.81 -9.81
N PRO A 283 8.40 6.66 -9.77
CA PRO A 283 9.54 6.52 -8.89
C PRO A 283 10.59 7.57 -9.27
N VAL A 284 11.20 8.13 -8.24
CA VAL A 284 12.32 9.04 -8.37
C VAL A 284 13.58 8.19 -8.47
N THR A 285 14.39 8.45 -9.50
CA THR A 285 15.71 7.83 -9.60
C THR A 285 16.67 8.55 -8.66
N VAL A 286 17.29 7.79 -7.76
CA VAL A 286 18.38 8.24 -6.90
C VAL A 286 19.69 7.68 -7.44
N GLU A 287 20.60 8.57 -7.86
CA GLU A 287 21.98 8.24 -8.15
C GLU A 287 22.80 8.41 -6.87
N TYR A 288 23.49 7.35 -6.45
CA TYR A 288 24.26 7.32 -5.20
C TYR A 288 25.73 7.08 -5.45
N LEU A 289 26.56 7.68 -4.60
CA LEU A 289 27.99 7.43 -4.51
C LEU A 289 28.38 7.20 -3.04
N ALA A 290 29.19 6.20 -2.76
CA ALA A 290 29.70 5.94 -1.43
C ALA A 290 30.78 6.96 -1.05
N TYR A 291 30.67 7.56 0.14
CA TYR A 291 31.75 8.41 0.67
C TYR A 291 33.08 7.65 0.76
N ALA A 292 33.07 6.35 1.04
CA ALA A 292 34.29 5.53 1.07
C ALA A 292 35.05 5.56 -0.28
N ALA A 293 34.33 5.53 -1.41
CA ALA A 293 34.95 5.63 -2.74
C ALA A 293 35.57 7.01 -2.99
N VAL A 294 34.93 8.08 -2.50
CA VAL A 294 35.44 9.45 -2.56
C VAL A 294 36.73 9.58 -1.74
N ASP A 295 36.71 9.10 -0.49
CA ASP A 295 37.83 9.17 0.46
C ASP A 295 39.04 8.35 -0.03
N ASP A 296 38.82 7.09 -0.41
CA ASP A 296 39.87 6.18 -0.87
C ASP A 296 40.59 6.69 -2.14
N ARG A 297 39.89 7.45 -2.97
CA ARG A 297 40.41 8.01 -4.23
C ARG A 297 40.85 9.47 -4.11
N GLY A 298 40.61 10.11 -2.98
CA GLY A 298 40.95 11.51 -2.73
C GLY A 298 40.20 12.48 -3.63
N TRP A 299 38.97 12.15 -4.01
CA TRP A 299 38.09 13.04 -4.78
C TRP A 299 37.53 14.15 -3.89
N SER A 300 37.24 15.32 -4.47
CA SER A 300 36.58 16.39 -3.71
C SER A 300 35.08 16.21 -3.78
N LEU A 301 34.40 16.39 -2.64
CA LEU A 301 32.95 16.49 -2.62
C LEU A 301 32.45 17.73 -3.37
N GLU A 302 33.29 18.75 -3.55
CA GLU A 302 32.93 20.00 -4.23
C GLU A 302 33.07 19.94 -5.75
N ASP A 303 33.56 18.83 -6.31
CA ASP A 303 33.74 18.69 -7.75
C ASP A 303 32.39 18.51 -8.46
N ASP A 304 32.06 19.42 -9.39
CA ASP A 304 30.80 19.40 -10.16
C ASP A 304 30.69 18.13 -11.05
N ASP A 305 31.82 17.56 -11.46
CA ASP A 305 31.93 16.36 -12.31
C ASP A 305 32.20 15.08 -11.50
N LEU A 306 31.98 15.10 -10.19
CA LEU A 306 32.26 13.95 -9.32
C LEU A 306 31.51 12.68 -9.74
N PHE A 307 30.22 12.78 -10.07
CA PHE A 307 29.41 11.64 -10.51
C PHE A 307 29.80 11.15 -11.91
N GLU A 308 30.17 12.06 -12.82
CA GLU A 308 30.73 11.66 -14.14
C GLU A 308 32.07 10.94 -13.98
N THR A 309 32.89 11.38 -13.01
CA THR A 309 34.15 10.74 -12.64
C THR A 309 33.92 9.36 -12.02
N ALA A 310 32.88 9.21 -11.20
CA ALA A 310 32.47 7.94 -10.62
C ALA A 310 31.93 6.96 -11.68
N ASP A 311 31.11 7.41 -12.63
CA ASP A 311 30.64 6.64 -13.78
C ASP A 311 31.80 6.13 -14.66
N ALA A 312 32.83 6.95 -14.84
CA ALA A 312 34.03 6.57 -15.57
C ALA A 312 34.97 5.64 -14.77
N ALA A 313 34.74 5.50 -13.46
CA ALA A 313 35.52 4.64 -12.59
C ALA A 313 34.90 3.24 -12.50
N ASP A 314 35.75 2.22 -12.48
CA ASP A 314 35.34 0.84 -12.22
C ASP A 314 35.08 0.67 -10.72
N LEU A 315 33.87 1.04 -10.29
CA LEU A 315 33.38 0.92 -8.91
C LEU A 315 32.44 -0.28 -8.78
N GLU A 316 32.45 -0.92 -7.60
CA GLU A 316 31.48 -1.97 -7.28
C GLU A 316 30.07 -1.39 -7.14
N ALA A 317 29.05 -2.23 -7.36
CA ALA A 317 27.66 -1.77 -7.42
C ALA A 317 27.13 -1.23 -6.09
N ASP A 318 27.74 -1.60 -4.97
CA ASP A 318 27.46 -1.00 -3.66
C ASP A 318 28.05 0.42 -3.54
N MET A 319 29.11 0.74 -4.28
CA MET A 319 29.82 2.02 -4.18
C MET A 319 29.28 3.12 -5.09
N HIS A 320 28.70 2.79 -6.24
CA HIS A 320 28.11 3.76 -7.16
C HIS A 320 27.03 3.12 -8.03
N GLY A 321 25.93 3.83 -8.27
CA GLY A 321 24.85 3.34 -9.11
C GLY A 321 23.56 4.13 -8.95
N THR A 322 22.46 3.49 -9.31
CA THR A 322 21.11 4.07 -9.22
C THR A 322 20.13 3.10 -8.58
N PHE A 323 19.21 3.61 -7.77
CA PHE A 323 18.00 2.90 -7.36
C PHE A 323 16.77 3.80 -7.51
N GLU A 324 15.60 3.17 -7.54
CA GLU A 324 14.32 3.85 -7.66
C GLU A 324 13.70 4.00 -6.26
N VAL A 325 13.03 5.10 -5.96
CA VAL A 325 12.33 5.33 -4.69
C VAL A 325 10.97 5.99 -4.93
N GLY A 326 9.91 5.55 -4.24
CA GLY A 326 8.62 6.23 -4.29
C GLY A 326 8.67 7.63 -3.66
N ARG A 327 7.81 8.56 -4.07
CA ARG A 327 7.84 9.94 -3.51
C ARG A 327 7.56 9.99 -2.02
N ASP A 328 6.80 9.05 -1.53
CA ASP A 328 6.44 8.95 -0.11
C ASP A 328 7.28 7.88 0.62
N GLU A 329 8.27 7.26 -0.03
CA GLU A 329 9.11 6.20 0.54
C GLU A 329 10.44 6.78 1.07
N TYR A 330 10.87 6.33 2.26
CA TYR A 330 12.17 6.76 2.76
C TYR A 330 13.30 6.21 1.89
N LEU A 331 14.26 7.08 1.53
CA LEU A 331 15.38 6.72 0.64
C LEU A 331 16.17 5.50 1.12
N LEU A 332 16.28 5.34 2.44
CA LEU A 332 16.98 4.21 3.03
C LEU A 332 16.28 2.88 2.81
N ASP A 333 14.95 2.84 2.97
CA ASP A 333 14.17 1.63 2.78
C ASP A 333 14.20 1.20 1.32
N ALA A 334 14.11 2.18 0.42
CA ALA A 334 14.28 1.97 -1.01
C ALA A 334 15.67 1.41 -1.37
N ALA A 335 16.72 1.91 -0.73
CA ALA A 335 18.08 1.45 -0.98
C ALA A 335 18.33 0.01 -0.49
N GLU A 336 17.86 -0.33 0.71
CA GLU A 336 17.94 -1.69 1.24
C GLU A 336 17.10 -2.66 0.42
N ALA A 337 15.91 -2.23 -0.03
CA ALA A 337 15.07 -3.00 -0.93
C ALA A 337 15.74 -3.25 -2.29
N ALA A 338 16.60 -2.33 -2.75
CA ALA A 338 17.46 -2.50 -3.92
C ALA A 338 18.67 -3.42 -3.67
N GLY A 339 18.87 -3.89 -2.44
CA GLY A 339 19.96 -4.79 -2.04
C GLY A 339 21.26 -4.07 -1.69
N LEU A 340 21.21 -2.77 -1.42
CA LEU A 340 22.39 -1.97 -1.06
C LEU A 340 22.67 -2.07 0.44
N GLU A 341 23.95 -2.22 0.80
CA GLU A 341 24.39 -2.20 2.20
C GLU A 341 24.56 -0.76 2.69
N TRP A 342 23.45 -0.16 3.13
CA TRP A 342 23.45 1.18 3.69
C TRP A 342 23.87 1.18 5.18
N PRO A 343 24.57 2.21 5.69
CA PRO A 343 25.01 2.24 7.09
C PRO A 343 23.87 2.10 8.13
N TYR A 344 24.13 1.32 9.19
CA TYR A 344 23.19 1.04 10.31
C TYR A 344 22.60 2.30 10.94
N HIS A 345 21.32 2.30 11.28
CA HIS A 345 20.55 3.52 11.53
C HIS A 345 19.40 3.29 12.52
N CYS A 346 18.88 4.37 13.12
CA CYS A 346 17.83 4.30 14.14
C CYS A 346 16.40 4.40 13.61
N ARG A 347 16.20 4.74 12.33
CA ARG A 347 14.88 4.97 11.67
C ARG A 347 14.00 6.07 12.27
N ALA A 348 14.46 6.72 13.35
CA ALA A 348 13.71 7.76 14.05
C ALA A 348 14.35 9.16 13.91
N GLY A 349 15.28 9.35 12.97
CA GLY A 349 15.99 10.63 12.76
C GLY A 349 16.80 11.12 13.98
N GLY A 350 17.06 10.21 14.91
CA GLY A 350 17.71 10.47 16.19
C GLY A 350 19.20 10.13 16.24
N CYS A 351 19.80 9.66 15.14
CA CYS A 351 21.24 9.45 14.98
C CYS A 351 21.74 10.03 13.65
N VAL A 352 23.06 10.07 13.43
CA VAL A 352 23.68 10.61 12.20
C VAL A 352 24.27 9.53 11.28
N ASN A 353 23.93 8.25 11.48
CA ASN A 353 24.59 7.18 10.73
C ASN A 353 24.16 7.08 9.27
N CYS A 354 22.87 7.32 9.01
CA CYS A 354 22.29 7.31 7.66
C CYS A 354 22.48 8.64 6.92
N VAL A 355 23.34 9.52 7.44
CA VAL A 355 23.57 10.84 6.85
C VAL A 355 24.20 10.70 5.46
N ALA A 356 23.62 11.43 4.52
CA ALA A 356 24.09 11.60 3.17
C ALA A 356 24.32 13.08 2.86
N VAL A 357 25.21 13.37 1.91
CA VAL A 357 25.37 14.71 1.33
C VAL A 357 24.55 14.80 0.05
N LEU A 358 23.54 15.65 0.04
CA LEU A 358 22.75 15.95 -1.15
C LEU A 358 23.56 16.80 -2.13
N LYS A 359 23.65 16.36 -3.38
CA LYS A 359 24.33 17.08 -4.47
C LYS A 359 23.37 17.70 -5.46
N THR A 360 22.27 17.04 -5.75
CA THR A 360 21.24 17.56 -6.66
C THR A 360 19.88 17.00 -6.24
N GLY A 361 18.83 17.77 -6.46
CA GLY A 361 17.47 17.44 -6.06
C GLY A 361 17.12 18.00 -4.69
N GLU A 362 15.95 17.62 -4.21
CA GLU A 362 15.39 18.00 -2.92
C GLU A 362 14.93 16.73 -2.17
N ILE A 363 15.22 16.70 -0.86
CA ILE A 363 14.79 15.66 0.07
C ILE A 363 14.13 16.36 1.24
N GLU A 364 12.86 15.99 1.50
CA GLU A 364 12.12 16.40 2.69
C GLU A 364 12.42 15.43 3.84
N MET A 365 12.44 15.91 5.09
CA MET A 365 12.71 15.09 6.26
C MET A 365 11.63 15.30 7.33
N ASP A 366 10.91 14.26 7.69
CA ASP A 366 9.72 14.34 8.55
C ASP A 366 10.07 14.71 10.00
N VAL A 367 10.97 13.95 10.61
CA VAL A 367 11.39 14.14 12.01
C VAL A 367 12.89 13.92 12.13
N GLN A 368 13.65 15.00 12.30
CA GLN A 368 15.10 14.93 12.57
C GLN A 368 15.46 15.74 13.82
N ARG A 369 16.30 15.17 14.69
CA ARG A 369 16.78 15.84 15.91
C ARG A 369 18.31 15.91 16.00
N SER A 370 19.00 15.44 14.97
CA SER A 370 20.43 15.13 15.02
C SER A 370 21.31 16.03 14.15
N LEU A 371 20.72 16.80 13.25
CA LEU A 371 21.40 17.77 12.38
C LEU A 371 20.93 19.20 12.74
N SER A 372 21.84 20.17 12.72
CA SER A 372 21.47 21.58 12.82
C SER A 372 20.94 22.13 11.49
N ASP A 373 20.20 23.24 11.53
CA ASP A 373 19.71 23.92 10.32
C ASP A 373 20.87 24.28 9.37
N GLU A 374 22.02 24.72 9.89
CA GLU A 374 23.23 25.00 9.10
C GLU A 374 23.75 23.74 8.37
N GLU A 375 23.71 22.58 9.02
CA GLU A 375 24.14 21.31 8.39
C GLU A 375 23.18 20.88 7.27
N VAL A 376 21.89 21.14 7.44
CA VAL A 376 20.85 20.82 6.46
C VAL A 376 20.91 21.80 5.28
N ASP A 377 20.95 23.10 5.56
CA ASP A 377 20.78 24.16 4.55
C ASP A 377 22.08 24.52 3.84
N GLU A 378 23.21 24.56 4.55
CA GLU A 378 24.48 25.00 3.97
C GLU A 378 25.35 23.82 3.52
N LYS A 379 25.31 22.69 4.24
CA LYS A 379 26.15 21.51 3.94
C LYS A 379 25.42 20.42 3.16
N GLY A 380 24.10 20.57 2.98
CA GLY A 380 23.27 19.61 2.25
C GLY A 380 23.14 18.25 2.94
N PHE A 381 23.33 18.18 4.26
CA PHE A 381 23.18 16.91 4.99
C PHE A 381 21.71 16.50 5.07
N ARG A 382 21.44 15.22 4.79
CA ARG A 382 20.10 14.61 4.86
C ARG A 382 20.17 13.27 5.57
N LEU A 383 19.21 12.99 6.43
CA LEU A 383 19.04 11.67 7.05
C LEU A 383 18.16 10.82 6.15
N THR A 384 18.76 9.82 5.49
CA THR A 384 18.05 8.98 4.52
C THR A 384 17.00 8.05 5.15
N CYS A 385 17.07 7.83 6.46
CA CYS A 385 16.12 6.99 7.21
C CYS A 385 14.79 7.65 7.55
N VAL A 386 14.68 8.97 7.34
CA VAL A 386 13.47 9.77 7.57
C VAL A 386 13.29 10.78 6.44
N GLY A 387 13.92 10.51 5.29
CA GLY A 387 14.00 11.42 4.17
C GLY A 387 13.27 10.86 2.97
N THR A 388 12.37 11.64 2.39
CA THR A 388 11.57 11.30 1.20
C THR A 388 11.92 12.21 0.01
N PRO A 389 11.74 11.75 -1.24
CA PRO A 389 12.02 12.57 -2.42
C PRO A 389 11.04 13.75 -2.59
N ALA A 390 11.57 14.98 -2.63
CA ALA A 390 10.79 16.19 -2.95
C ALA A 390 11.01 16.69 -4.39
N SER A 391 11.80 15.95 -5.20
CA SER A 391 12.13 16.28 -6.59
C SER A 391 12.21 15.02 -7.46
N ASP A 392 12.18 15.19 -8.78
CA ASP A 392 12.08 14.08 -9.75
C ASP A 392 13.40 13.30 -9.96
N SER A 393 14.51 13.83 -9.47
CA SER A 393 15.83 13.18 -9.55
C SER A 393 16.71 13.61 -8.40
N ILE A 394 17.40 12.66 -7.77
CA ILE A 394 18.28 12.94 -6.64
C ILE A 394 19.68 12.41 -6.94
N LYS A 395 20.70 13.21 -6.60
CA LYS A 395 22.08 12.75 -6.51
C LYS A 395 22.58 12.93 -5.09
N LEU A 396 23.07 11.87 -4.46
CA LEU A 396 23.55 11.93 -3.08
C LEU A 396 24.81 11.10 -2.84
N ILE A 397 25.54 11.46 -1.80
CA ILE A 397 26.72 10.74 -1.34
C ILE A 397 26.41 10.15 0.03
N TYR A 398 26.29 8.83 0.12
CA TYR A 398 25.91 8.14 1.35
C TYR A 398 27.14 7.76 2.20
N GLY A 399 26.92 7.46 3.47
CA GLY A 399 28.03 7.14 4.39
C GLY A 399 28.81 8.38 4.87
N ALA A 400 28.20 9.55 4.78
CA ALA A 400 28.84 10.83 5.13
C ALA A 400 29.13 10.98 6.63
N LYS A 401 28.70 10.04 7.49
CA LYS A 401 29.09 9.98 8.90
C LYS A 401 30.61 9.94 9.09
N HIS A 402 31.34 9.45 8.09
CA HIS A 402 32.79 9.36 8.13
C HIS A 402 33.52 10.67 7.84
N LEU A 403 32.79 11.74 7.48
CA LEU A 403 33.32 13.10 7.43
C LEU A 403 33.86 13.52 8.80
N ASP A 404 34.99 14.23 8.80
CA ASP A 404 35.68 14.66 10.03
C ASP A 404 34.76 15.40 11.02
N GLU A 405 33.77 16.14 10.51
CA GLU A 405 32.82 16.93 11.30
C GLU A 405 31.75 16.08 12.01
N LEU A 406 31.48 14.86 11.51
CA LEU A 406 30.46 13.94 12.03
C LEU A 406 31.08 12.70 12.69
N ARG A 407 32.36 12.42 12.42
CA ARG A 407 33.07 11.20 12.83
C ARG A 407 33.06 10.94 14.33
N ASP A 408 33.11 12.01 15.13
CA ASP A 408 33.13 11.95 16.59
C ASP A 408 31.75 12.09 17.25
N ARG A 409 30.67 12.25 16.47
CA ARG A 409 29.31 12.28 17.01
C ARG A 409 28.91 10.88 17.47
N VAL A 410 28.99 10.67 18.78
CA VAL A 410 28.41 9.52 19.46
C VAL A 410 26.91 9.78 19.56
N VAL A 411 26.14 9.14 18.69
CA VAL A 411 24.68 9.09 18.79
C VAL A 411 24.23 7.65 18.80
#